data_AF-A0A418Y4S1-F1
#
_entry.id   AF-A0A418Y4S1-F1
#
_cell.length_a   1.000
_cell.length_b   1.000
_cell.length_c   1.000
_cell.angle_alpha   90.00
_cell.angle_beta   90.00
_cell.angle_gamma   90.00
#
_symmetry.space_group_name_H-M   'P 1'
#
loop_
_entity.id
_entity.type
_entity.pdbx_description
1 polymer ?
#
loop_
_entity_poly.entity_id
_entity_poly.type
_entity_poly.pdbx_seq_one_letter_code
_entity_poly.pdbx_strand_id
1 'polypeptide(L)'
;MSYDLMVFDPAAAPAKRGDFLDWYEQQTEWADDQDYDNPAVCTPPLQAFHADIAAEFPPAEDEDTGTDYTIDRSLIYMSFLDWDKIDDAHGAVSRLAAKHALGFFDVSSDLAEVWLPDKKGGLRIAHSD
;
A
#
# COMPACT_ATOMS: atom_id res chain seq x y z
N MET A 1 14.88 8.92 6.54
CA MET A 1 14.35 7.54 6.67
C MET A 1 12.85 7.66 6.44
N SER A 2 12.22 6.81 5.64
CA SER A 2 10.77 6.75 5.49
C SER A 2 10.20 5.54 6.23
N TYR A 3 8.89 5.53 6.44
CA TYR A 3 8.15 4.32 6.75
C TYR A 3 7.29 3.96 5.55
N ASP A 4 7.54 2.78 4.99
CA ASP A 4 6.97 2.36 3.74
C ASP A 4 5.85 1.34 3.96
N LEU A 5 4.71 1.58 3.30
CA LEU A 5 3.53 0.73 3.32
C LEU A 5 3.01 0.53 1.90
N MET A 6 2.32 -0.59 1.67
CA MET A 6 1.75 -0.88 0.35
C MET A 6 0.35 -1.47 0.47
N VAL A 7 -0.56 -1.02 -0.40
CA VAL A 7 -1.84 -1.71 -0.64
C VAL A 7 -1.88 -2.29 -2.03
N PHE A 8 -2.58 -3.40 -2.21
CA PHE A 8 -2.63 -4.11 -3.48
C PHE A 8 -3.99 -4.74 -3.76
N ASP A 9 -4.27 -5.00 -5.04
CA ASP A 9 -5.41 -5.80 -5.45
C ASP A 9 -5.18 -7.27 -5.05
N PRO A 10 -5.98 -7.84 -4.12
CA PRO A 10 -5.80 -9.21 -3.66
C PRO A 10 -6.02 -10.26 -4.75
N ALA A 11 -6.62 -9.91 -5.90
CA ALA A 11 -6.75 -10.80 -7.05
C ALA A 11 -5.47 -10.87 -7.91
N ALA A 12 -4.58 -9.87 -7.81
CA ALA A 12 -3.33 -9.81 -8.55
C ALA A 12 -2.16 -10.48 -7.80
N ALA A 13 -2.19 -10.46 -6.47
CA ALA A 13 -1.08 -10.93 -5.64
C ALA A 13 -1.18 -12.43 -5.27
N PRO A 14 -0.05 -13.17 -5.26
CA PRO A 14 -0.01 -14.54 -4.75
C PRO A 14 -0.34 -14.63 -3.25
N ALA A 15 -0.97 -15.73 -2.84
CA ALA A 15 -1.38 -15.93 -1.44
C ALA A 15 -0.29 -16.53 -0.53
N LYS A 16 0.76 -17.13 -1.10
CA LYS A 16 1.87 -17.73 -0.35
C LYS A 16 2.96 -16.69 -0.16
N ARG A 17 3.55 -16.63 1.05
CA ARG A 17 4.57 -15.65 1.41
C ARG A 17 5.73 -15.55 0.43
N GLY A 18 6.38 -16.66 0.08
CA GLY A 18 7.51 -16.66 -0.85
C GLY A 18 7.12 -16.08 -2.21
N ASP A 19 6.07 -16.63 -2.82
CA ASP A 19 5.54 -16.17 -4.10
C ASP A 19 5.09 -14.68 -4.05
N PHE A 20 4.57 -14.22 -2.91
CA PHE A 20 4.18 -12.83 -2.70
C PHE A 20 5.40 -11.89 -2.68
N LEU A 21 6.46 -12.26 -1.97
CA LEU A 21 7.68 -11.45 -1.90
C LEU A 21 8.37 -11.40 -3.26
N ASP A 22 8.45 -12.52 -3.98
CA ASP A 22 8.96 -12.55 -5.35
C ASP A 22 8.13 -11.67 -6.30
N TRP A 23 6.80 -11.65 -6.11
CA TRP A 23 5.90 -10.78 -6.86
C TRP A 23 6.10 -9.30 -6.49
N TYR A 24 6.19 -8.98 -5.21
CA TYR A 24 6.45 -7.63 -4.71
C TYR A 24 7.74 -7.06 -5.29
N GLU A 25 8.85 -7.82 -5.23
CA GLU A 25 10.14 -7.42 -5.80
C GLU A 25 9.98 -7.03 -7.27
N GLN A 26 9.30 -7.87 -8.07
CA GLN A 26 9.05 -7.60 -9.49
C GLN A 26 8.20 -6.34 -9.73
N GLN A 27 7.15 -6.10 -8.93
CA GLN A 27 6.31 -4.91 -9.11
C GLN A 27 7.09 -3.63 -8.78
N THR A 28 7.93 -3.67 -7.74
CA THR A 28 8.74 -2.52 -7.30
C THR A 28 10.03 -2.30 -8.10
N GLU A 29 10.24 -3.05 -9.18
CA GLU A 29 11.25 -2.68 -10.19
C GLU A 29 10.84 -1.43 -10.99
N TRP A 30 9.54 -1.08 -10.98
CA TRP A 30 8.97 0.06 -11.68
C TRP A 30 9.36 0.09 -13.18
N ALA A 31 9.41 -1.10 -13.79
CA ALA A 31 9.94 -1.28 -15.15
C ALA A 31 9.01 -0.76 -16.27
N ASP A 32 7.76 -0.47 -15.96
CA ASP A 32 6.78 0.02 -16.93
C ASP A 32 6.92 1.53 -17.17
N ASP A 33 6.76 1.95 -18.43
CA ASP A 33 6.77 3.35 -18.87
C ASP A 33 5.38 4.00 -18.62
N GLN A 34 4.96 4.03 -17.37
CA GLN A 34 3.68 4.60 -16.94
C GLN A 34 3.87 5.78 -15.98
N ASP A 35 2.81 6.57 -15.88
CA ASP A 35 2.72 7.69 -14.95
C ASP A 35 2.35 7.15 -13.55
N TYR A 36 3.36 7.00 -12.70
CA TYR A 36 3.20 6.48 -11.33
C TYR A 36 2.56 7.49 -10.37
N ASP A 37 2.33 8.73 -10.80
CA ASP A 37 1.62 9.74 -9.98
C ASP A 37 0.12 9.77 -10.30
N ASN A 38 -0.32 8.98 -11.29
CA ASN A 38 -1.68 9.05 -11.81
C ASN A 38 -2.60 7.97 -11.23
N PRO A 39 -3.50 8.31 -10.28
CA PRO A 39 -4.45 7.33 -9.73
C PRO A 39 -5.36 6.71 -10.80
N ALA A 40 -5.59 7.35 -11.95
CA ALA A 40 -6.44 6.78 -12.99
C ALA A 40 -5.88 5.49 -13.62
N VAL A 41 -4.59 5.15 -13.39
CA VAL A 41 -3.99 3.91 -13.90
C VAL A 41 -4.38 2.67 -13.10
N CYS A 42 -4.78 2.82 -11.83
CA CYS A 42 -5.04 1.71 -10.93
C CYS A 42 -6.51 1.25 -10.94
N THR A 43 -6.79 0.10 -10.31
CA THR A 43 -8.16 -0.45 -10.23
C THR A 43 -9.11 0.48 -9.47
N PRO A 44 -10.43 0.45 -9.72
CA PRO A 44 -11.37 1.33 -9.03
C PRO A 44 -11.31 1.29 -7.48
N PRO A 45 -11.09 0.13 -6.82
CA PRO A 45 -10.87 0.10 -5.37
C PRO A 45 -9.59 0.83 -4.93
N LEU A 46 -8.49 0.71 -5.68
CA LEU A 46 -7.24 1.42 -5.41
C LEU A 46 -7.42 2.94 -5.61
N GLN A 47 -8.17 3.37 -6.63
CA GLN A 47 -8.52 4.77 -6.84
C GLN A 47 -9.30 5.35 -5.65
N ALA A 48 -10.29 4.60 -5.15
CA ALA A 48 -11.09 5.01 -4.00
C ALA A 48 -10.26 5.03 -2.70
N PHE A 49 -9.35 4.07 -2.53
CA PHE A 49 -8.38 4.09 -1.44
C PHE A 49 -7.49 5.32 -1.51
N HIS A 50 -6.89 5.60 -2.67
CA HIS A 50 -6.00 6.75 -2.87
C HIS A 50 -6.71 8.07 -2.51
N ALA A 51 -7.94 8.25 -2.98
CA ALA A 51 -8.72 9.45 -2.69
C ALA A 51 -8.96 9.66 -1.17
N ASP A 52 -9.19 8.57 -0.43
CA ASP A 52 -9.40 8.63 1.02
C ASP A 52 -8.08 8.86 1.78
N ILE A 53 -7.01 8.12 1.44
CA ILE A 53 -5.73 8.25 2.16
C ILE A 53 -5.07 9.60 1.87
N ALA A 54 -5.13 10.10 0.63
CA ALA A 54 -4.58 11.42 0.27
C ALA A 54 -5.30 12.59 0.96
N ALA A 55 -6.54 12.37 1.45
CA ALA A 55 -7.26 13.36 2.24
C ALA A 55 -6.77 13.42 3.70
N GLU A 56 -6.23 12.32 4.23
CA GLU A 56 -5.68 12.23 5.60
C GLU A 56 -4.15 12.48 5.60
N PHE A 57 -3.46 12.01 4.56
CA PHE A 57 -2.02 12.07 4.35
C PHE A 57 -1.76 12.63 2.94
N PRO A 58 -1.69 13.96 2.78
CA PRO A 58 -1.52 14.58 1.47
C PRO A 58 -0.17 14.18 0.83
N PRO A 59 -0.11 14.17 -0.52
CA PRO A 59 1.15 13.98 -1.24
C PRO A 59 2.23 14.94 -0.74
N ALA A 60 3.49 14.49 -0.73
CA ALA A 60 4.63 15.31 -0.37
C ALA A 60 4.73 16.53 -1.31
N GLU A 61 4.85 17.73 -0.74
CA GLU A 61 5.10 18.96 -1.50
C GLU A 61 6.61 19.22 -1.67
N ASP A 62 7.43 18.62 -0.79
CA ASP A 62 8.89 18.70 -0.76
C ASP A 62 9.52 17.36 -0.35
N GLU A 63 10.86 17.29 -0.30
CA GLU A 63 11.60 16.05 0.00
C GLU A 63 11.55 15.64 1.49
N ASP A 64 10.99 16.46 2.37
CA ASP A 64 11.12 16.30 3.82
C ASP A 64 9.79 16.04 4.54
N THR A 65 8.64 16.37 3.94
CA THR A 65 7.33 16.27 4.59
C THR A 65 6.24 15.70 3.69
N GLY A 66 5.34 14.91 4.29
CA GLY A 66 4.18 14.32 3.60
C GLY A 66 4.35 12.85 3.24
N THR A 67 3.69 12.45 2.16
CA THR A 67 3.66 11.05 1.68
C THR A 67 3.99 11.00 0.21
N ASP A 68 5.04 10.26 -0.14
CA ASP A 68 5.33 9.96 -1.53
C ASP A 68 4.52 8.74 -1.96
N TYR A 69 3.79 8.86 -3.07
CA TYR A 69 2.87 7.86 -3.57
C TYR A 69 3.37 7.32 -4.91
N THR A 70 3.64 6.03 -5.00
CA THR A 70 3.89 5.36 -6.28
C THR A 70 2.69 4.48 -6.64
N ILE A 71 2.00 4.83 -7.71
CA ILE A 71 0.74 4.20 -8.13
C ILE A 71 0.99 3.32 -9.35
N ASP A 72 0.72 2.04 -9.20
CA ASP A 72 0.68 1.07 -10.29
C ASP A 72 -0.76 0.58 -10.50
N ARG A 73 -1.01 -0.14 -11.58
CA ARG A 73 -2.28 -0.77 -11.93
C ARG A 73 -2.84 -1.62 -10.80
N SER A 74 -1.98 -2.37 -10.11
CA SER A 74 -2.37 -3.37 -9.12
C SER A 74 -1.98 -3.07 -7.69
N LEU A 75 -1.26 -1.96 -7.43
CA LEU A 75 -0.83 -1.57 -6.09
C LEU A 75 -0.65 -0.06 -5.96
N ILE A 76 -0.63 0.41 -4.71
CA ILE A 76 -0.18 1.76 -4.34
C ILE A 76 0.88 1.57 -3.25
N TYR A 77 2.08 2.06 -3.51
CA TYR A 77 3.18 2.17 -2.57
C TYR A 77 3.17 3.56 -1.95
N MET A 78 3.45 3.64 -0.65
CA MET A 78 3.41 4.86 0.14
C MET A 78 4.66 4.96 1.00
N SER A 79 5.44 6.02 0.82
CA SER A 79 6.56 6.36 1.69
C SER A 79 6.19 7.54 2.58
N PHE A 80 5.97 7.26 3.86
CA PHE A 80 5.66 8.27 4.87
C PHE A 80 6.96 8.87 5.40
N LEU A 81 7.13 10.19 5.22
CA LEU A 81 8.32 10.93 5.64
C LEU A 81 8.23 11.42 7.10
N ASP A 82 7.00 11.62 7.59
CA ASP A 82 6.69 12.08 8.95
C ASP A 82 6.73 10.93 9.98
N TRP A 83 7.86 10.74 10.67
CA TRP A 83 8.02 9.67 11.68
C TRP A 83 7.02 9.73 12.84
N ASP A 84 6.64 10.94 13.26
CA ASP A 84 5.69 11.14 14.38
C ASP A 84 4.27 10.66 14.05
N LYS A 85 3.99 10.33 12.78
CA LYS A 85 2.67 9.90 12.30
C LYS A 85 2.62 8.44 11.86
N ILE A 86 3.67 7.64 12.08
CA ILE A 86 3.72 6.26 11.59
C ILE A 86 2.58 5.40 12.13
N ASP A 87 2.27 5.50 13.42
CA ASP A 87 1.17 4.74 14.03
C ASP A 87 -0.19 5.13 13.41
N ASP A 88 -0.39 6.43 13.16
CA ASP A 88 -1.59 6.96 12.51
C ASP A 88 -1.66 6.51 11.04
N ALA A 89 -0.54 6.52 10.32
CA ALA A 89 -0.43 6.09 8.93
C ALA A 89 -0.75 4.60 8.79
N HIS A 90 -0.11 3.75 9.59
CA HIS A 90 -0.39 2.32 9.59
C HIS A 90 -1.86 2.03 9.93
N GLY A 91 -2.40 2.70 10.95
CA GLY A 91 -3.82 2.60 11.33
C GLY A 91 -4.78 3.02 10.20
N ALA A 92 -4.48 4.13 9.53
CA ALA A 92 -5.28 4.64 8.41
C ALA A 92 -5.23 3.71 7.20
N VAL A 93 -4.03 3.27 6.79
CA VAL A 93 -3.84 2.34 5.68
C VAL A 93 -4.57 1.02 5.94
N SER A 94 -4.40 0.42 7.13
CA SER A 94 -5.09 -0.81 7.52
C SER A 94 -6.62 -0.67 7.46
N ARG A 95 -7.16 0.40 8.04
CA ARG A 95 -8.61 0.69 8.04
C ARG A 95 -9.15 0.91 6.63
N LEU A 96 -8.46 1.69 5.81
CA LEU A 96 -8.90 2.01 4.44
C LEU A 96 -8.74 0.81 3.50
N ALA A 97 -7.69 0.01 3.65
CA ALA A 97 -7.55 -1.25 2.93
C ALA A 97 -8.73 -2.20 3.25
N ALA A 98 -9.13 -2.31 4.51
CA ALA A 98 -10.30 -3.07 4.91
C ALA A 98 -11.60 -2.52 4.28
N LYS A 99 -11.79 -1.20 4.32
CA LYS A 99 -12.95 -0.49 3.74
C LYS A 99 -13.11 -0.78 2.24
N HIS A 100 -11.99 -0.79 1.50
CA HIS A 100 -11.97 -0.95 0.04
C HIS A 100 -11.68 -2.39 -0.41
N ALA A 101 -11.65 -3.35 0.52
CA ALA A 101 -11.35 -4.76 0.26
C ALA A 101 -10.02 -5.01 -0.47
N LEU A 102 -8.98 -4.28 -0.07
CA LEU A 102 -7.62 -4.39 -0.58
C LEU A 102 -6.75 -5.25 0.33
N GLY A 103 -5.66 -5.78 -0.22
CA GLY A 103 -4.56 -6.32 0.56
C GLY A 103 -3.70 -5.20 1.13
N PHE A 104 -3.03 -5.48 2.24
CA PHE A 104 -2.13 -4.55 2.92
C PHE A 104 -0.81 -5.26 3.22
N PHE A 105 0.31 -4.60 2.95
CA PHE A 105 1.66 -5.07 3.23
C PHE A 105 2.42 -3.99 4.00
N ASP A 106 2.94 -4.36 5.17
CA ASP A 106 3.88 -3.52 5.92
C ASP A 106 5.31 -3.82 5.41
N VAL A 107 5.79 -2.94 4.53
CA VAL A 107 7.08 -3.08 3.84
C VAL A 107 8.23 -2.82 4.80
N SER A 108 8.04 -1.91 5.75
CA SER A 108 9.08 -1.55 6.73
C SER A 108 9.14 -2.48 7.94
N SER A 109 8.16 -3.36 8.12
CA SER A 109 8.17 -4.39 9.17
C SER A 109 9.22 -5.47 8.92
N ASP A 110 10.02 -5.78 9.95
CA ASP A 110 10.96 -6.91 9.94
C ASP A 110 10.28 -8.27 9.68
N LEU A 111 8.98 -8.37 9.96
CA LEU A 111 8.19 -9.59 9.82
C LEU A 111 7.57 -9.75 8.43
N ALA A 112 7.65 -8.71 7.58
CA ALA A 112 7.02 -8.65 6.26
C ALA A 112 5.54 -9.07 6.31
N GLU A 113 4.78 -8.43 7.21
CA GLU A 113 3.40 -8.79 7.48
C GLU A 113 2.48 -8.41 6.32
N VAL A 114 1.71 -9.38 5.87
CA VAL A 114 0.68 -9.18 4.84
C VAL A 114 -0.67 -9.54 5.40
N TRP A 115 -1.64 -8.67 5.12
CA TRP A 115 -3.03 -8.89 5.42
C TRP A 115 -3.87 -8.94 4.15
N LEU A 116 -4.90 -9.79 4.18
CA LEU A 116 -5.89 -9.90 3.12
C LEU A 116 -7.28 -9.57 3.67
N PRO A 117 -8.20 -9.07 2.82
CA PRO A 117 -9.56 -8.78 3.25
C PRO A 117 -10.28 -10.04 3.73
N ASP A 118 -10.95 -9.93 4.87
CA ASP A 118 -11.64 -11.05 5.53
C ASP A 118 -13.10 -11.25 5.04
N LYS A 119 -13.55 -10.41 4.10
CA LYS A 119 -14.92 -10.33 3.56
C LYS A 119 -16.00 -9.92 4.57
N LYS A 120 -15.62 -9.39 5.73
CA LYS A 120 -16.48 -8.86 6.79
C LYS A 120 -16.19 -7.39 7.10
N GLY A 121 -15.40 -6.72 6.25
CA GLY A 121 -14.97 -5.34 6.42
C GLY A 121 -13.74 -5.20 7.31
N GLY A 122 -13.01 -6.29 7.57
CA GLY A 122 -11.74 -6.32 8.28
C GLY A 122 -10.62 -6.92 7.43
N LEU A 123 -9.44 -6.99 8.06
CA LEU A 123 -8.25 -7.62 7.54
C LEU A 123 -7.90 -8.85 8.39
N ARG A 124 -7.38 -9.89 7.75
CA ARG A 124 -6.80 -11.06 8.43
C ARG A 124 -5.35 -11.21 8.00
N ILE A 125 -4.50 -11.63 8.92
CA ILE A 125 -3.11 -11.93 8.59
C ILE A 125 -3.07 -13.09 7.58
N ALA A 126 -2.37 -12.86 6.48
CA ALA A 126 -2.13 -13.86 5.44
C ALA A 126 -0.82 -14.60 5.73
N HIS A 127 0.20 -13.85 6.11
CA HIS A 127 1.48 -14.37 6.59
C HIS A 127 2.26 -13.30 7.36
N SER A 128 3.04 -13.78 8.33
CA SER A 128 4.08 -13.09 9.10
C SER A 128 5.20 -14.12 9.36
N ASP A 129 6.46 -13.69 9.44
CA ASP A 129 7.57 -14.59 9.83
C ASP A 129 7.56 -14.92 11.33
#